data_AF-A0A937WNH4-F1
#
_entry.id   AF-A0A937WNH4-F1
#
_cell.length_a   1.000
_cell.length_b   1.000
_cell.length_c   1.000
_cell.angle_alpha   90.00
_cell.angle_beta   90.00
_cell.angle_gamma   90.00
#
_symmetry.space_group_name_H-M   'P 1'
#
loop_
_entity.id
_entity.type
_entity.pdbx_description
1 polymer ?
#
loop_
_entity_poly.entity_id
_entity_poly.type
_entity_poly.pdbx_seq_one_letter_code
_entity_poly.pdbx_strand_id
1 'polypeptide(L)'
;MVCQRRQKVNRKLFCFLLVVTFVITTRISVNAAILYVPSQYTTIQKGIDAAVNGDTILVANGTYTGEGNKNLDFGGKAITVQSENGPEKTIIDCGGTGRGYYFHSGEHASSVVRGFTIKNDLVLGNYPNTVNSGGILCSNNSSPTITNNIITNNRADRGGGIGCVNSSPIIINNTISQNSAKEVGGGIDCDENSFSVINNNLINSILRGNYDT
;
A
#
# COMPACT_ATOMS: atom_id res chain seq x y z
N MET A 1 -7.56 81.17 45.58
CA MET A 1 -7.82 81.31 44.13
C MET A 1 -7.10 80.15 43.42
N VAL A 2 -7.88 79.31 42.74
CA VAL A 2 -7.59 78.27 41.72
C VAL A 2 -6.11 78.02 41.36
N CYS A 3 -5.65 76.76 41.27
CA CYS A 3 -5.32 76.09 39.98
C CYS A 3 -4.40 74.84 40.09
N GLN A 4 -4.99 73.68 39.79
CA GLN A 4 -4.55 72.51 38.99
C GLN A 4 -3.12 71.90 39.02
N ARG A 5 -3.15 70.56 39.25
CA ARG A 5 -2.53 69.41 38.53
C ARG A 5 -1.05 69.45 38.07
N ARG A 6 -0.31 68.41 38.51
CA ARG A 6 0.61 67.63 37.66
C ARG A 6 0.52 66.13 37.96
N GLN A 7 0.15 65.33 36.96
CA GLN A 7 0.34 63.87 36.92
C GLN A 7 1.85 63.56 36.77
N LYS A 8 2.35 62.42 37.29
CA LYS A 8 3.41 61.62 36.65
C LYS A 8 3.56 60.20 37.24
N VAL A 9 3.24 59.22 36.38
CA VAL A 9 3.90 57.92 36.13
C VAL A 9 3.72 56.74 37.11
N ASN A 10 2.90 55.80 36.63
CA ASN A 10 2.87 54.35 36.85
C ASN A 10 4.25 53.66 36.86
N ARG A 11 4.54 52.82 37.87
CA ARG A 11 5.55 51.76 37.78
C ARG A 11 4.99 50.43 38.30
N LYS A 12 4.54 49.65 37.33
CA LYS A 12 4.14 48.24 37.41
C LYS A 12 5.22 47.41 38.10
N LEU A 13 4.86 46.64 39.13
CA LEU A 13 5.65 45.51 39.60
C LEU A 13 4.88 44.24 39.20
N PHE A 14 5.07 43.83 37.95
CA PHE A 14 4.55 42.57 37.42
C PHE A 14 5.65 41.53 37.65
N CYS A 15 5.53 40.73 38.72
CA CYS A 15 6.39 39.58 38.93
C CYS A 15 6.07 38.53 37.86
N PHE A 16 6.85 38.52 36.77
CA PHE A 16 6.83 37.45 35.78
C PHE A 16 7.61 36.26 36.34
N LEU A 17 6.89 35.25 36.81
CA LEU A 17 7.43 33.93 37.10
C LEU A 17 7.74 33.25 35.74
N LEU A 18 9.00 33.25 35.34
CA LEU A 18 9.49 32.54 34.15
C LEU A 18 9.46 31.02 34.44
N VAL A 19 8.35 30.38 34.12
CA VAL A 19 8.29 28.91 34.03
C VAL A 19 9.02 28.52 32.74
N VAL A 20 10.30 28.16 32.87
CA VAL A 20 11.07 27.55 31.78
C VAL A 20 10.55 26.12 31.63
N THR A 21 9.61 25.90 30.71
CA THR A 21 9.19 24.56 30.30
C THR A 21 10.33 23.88 29.57
N PHE A 22 11.02 22.96 30.23
CA PHE A 22 11.99 22.08 29.61
C PHE A 22 11.23 21.02 28.81
N VAL A 23 10.95 21.31 27.54
CA VAL A 23 10.44 20.29 26.60
C VAL A 23 11.61 19.37 26.27
N ILE A 24 11.68 18.24 26.96
CA ILE A 24 12.57 17.14 26.57
C ILE A 24 12.00 16.58 25.27
N THR A 25 12.46 17.09 24.13
CA THR A 25 12.26 16.44 22.85
C THR A 25 13.13 15.20 22.84
N THR A 26 12.62 14.09 23.39
CA THR A 26 13.21 12.79 23.10
C THR A 26 13.14 12.65 21.59
N ARG A 27 14.30 12.63 20.94
CA ARG A 27 14.37 12.20 19.56
C ARG A 27 13.95 10.74 19.58
N ILE A 28 12.68 10.47 19.29
CA ILE A 28 12.27 9.13 18.88
C ILE A 28 13.08 8.90 17.61
N SER A 29 14.14 8.10 17.73
CA SER A 29 14.79 7.56 16.56
C SER A 29 13.72 6.74 15.86
N VAL A 30 13.20 7.25 14.75
CA VAL A 30 12.30 6.51 13.86
C VAL A 30 13.17 5.48 13.17
N ASN A 31 13.54 4.44 13.91
CA ASN A 31 14.10 3.25 13.30
C ASN A 31 12.91 2.44 12.78
N ALA A 32 12.95 2.11 11.49
CA ALA A 32 11.98 1.22 10.86
C ALA A 32 11.88 -0.07 11.69
N ALA A 33 10.69 -0.35 12.23
CA ALA A 33 10.45 -1.57 12.98
C ALA A 33 10.19 -2.75 12.04
N ILE A 34 10.49 -3.95 12.50
CA ILE A 34 10.07 -5.19 11.83
C ILE A 34 8.90 -5.77 12.64
N LEU A 35 7.74 -5.90 11.98
CA LEU A 35 6.51 -6.46 12.53
C LEU A 35 6.33 -7.87 11.96
N TYR A 36 6.19 -8.87 12.83
CA TYR A 36 6.21 -10.27 12.40
C TYR A 36 4.81 -10.86 12.23
N VAL A 37 4.54 -11.45 11.08
CA VAL A 37 3.29 -12.16 10.78
C VAL A 37 3.62 -13.63 10.52
N PRO A 38 3.02 -14.61 11.24
CA PRO A 38 1.87 -14.45 12.13
C PRO A 38 2.23 -14.32 13.63
N SER A 39 3.51 -14.41 14.01
CA SER A 39 3.91 -14.58 15.42
C SER A 39 3.55 -13.41 16.32
N GLN A 40 3.55 -12.18 15.79
CA GLN A 40 3.14 -10.98 16.52
C GLN A 40 1.73 -10.52 16.12
N TYR A 41 1.42 -10.58 14.81
CA TYR A 41 0.10 -10.22 14.28
C TYR A 41 -0.50 -11.38 13.52
N THR A 42 -1.71 -11.80 13.90
CA THR A 42 -2.33 -13.03 13.36
C THR A 42 -2.65 -12.99 11.86
N THR A 43 -2.71 -11.80 11.25
CA THR A 43 -2.99 -11.61 9.83
C THR A 43 -2.10 -10.52 9.26
N ILE A 44 -1.92 -10.52 7.93
CA ILE A 44 -1.10 -9.53 7.25
C ILE A 44 -1.67 -8.12 7.44
N GLN A 45 -3.00 -7.96 7.30
CA GLN A 45 -3.64 -6.65 7.49
C GLN A 45 -3.46 -6.11 8.90
N LYS A 46 -3.50 -6.95 9.95
CA LYS A 46 -3.23 -6.46 11.31
C LYS A 46 -1.79 -5.94 11.49
N GLY A 47 -0.83 -6.56 10.79
CA GLY A 47 0.54 -6.05 10.72
C GLY A 47 0.61 -4.69 10.01
N ILE A 48 -0.10 -4.55 8.88
CA ILE A 48 -0.21 -3.29 8.15
C ILE A 48 -0.88 -2.21 9.00
N ASP A 49 -1.97 -2.52 9.68
CA ASP A 49 -2.74 -1.59 10.52
C ASP A 49 -1.87 -1.02 11.65
N ALA A 50 -1.04 -1.86 12.26
CA ALA A 50 -0.13 -1.48 13.34
C ALA A 50 1.14 -0.73 12.87
N ALA A 51 1.55 -0.92 11.62
CA ALA A 51 2.75 -0.30 11.07
C ALA A 51 2.62 1.22 10.93
N VAL A 52 3.75 1.92 11.06
CA VAL A 52 3.91 3.32 10.67
C VAL A 52 4.89 3.44 9.50
N ASN A 53 4.95 4.62 8.87
CA ASN A 53 5.85 4.86 7.73
C ASN A 53 7.30 4.48 8.06
N GLY A 54 7.92 3.71 7.17
CA GLY A 54 9.27 3.17 7.31
C GLY A 54 9.29 1.69 7.74
N ASP A 55 8.24 1.20 8.39
CA ASP A 55 8.23 -0.16 8.93
C ASP A 55 8.22 -1.25 7.85
N THR A 56 8.67 -2.44 8.26
CA THR A 56 8.58 -3.67 7.47
C THR A 56 7.66 -4.68 8.16
N ILE A 57 6.66 -5.16 7.44
CA ILE A 57 5.85 -6.31 7.82
C ILE A 57 6.53 -7.55 7.22
N LEU A 58 7.20 -8.33 8.07
CA LEU A 58 7.90 -9.55 7.66
C LEU A 58 6.97 -10.76 7.84
N VAL A 59 6.62 -11.39 6.72
CA VAL A 59 5.64 -12.48 6.65
C VAL A 59 6.37 -13.81 6.51
N ALA A 60 6.21 -14.67 7.51
CA ALA A 60 6.81 -15.99 7.55
C ALA A 60 6.27 -16.91 6.44
N ASN A 61 6.85 -18.11 6.35
CA ASN A 61 6.39 -19.12 5.41
C ASN A 61 4.96 -19.57 5.74
N GLY A 62 4.13 -19.74 4.72
CA GLY A 62 2.77 -20.20 4.89
C GLY A 62 1.84 -19.81 3.75
N THR A 63 0.63 -20.35 3.82
CA THR A 63 -0.50 -19.95 2.97
C THR A 63 -1.46 -19.12 3.80
N TYR A 64 -1.67 -17.88 3.38
CA TYR A 64 -2.48 -16.88 4.05
C TYR A 64 -3.81 -16.74 3.31
N THR A 65 -4.88 -17.16 3.97
CA THR A 65 -6.26 -17.18 3.45
C THR A 65 -7.20 -16.40 4.36
N GLY A 66 -8.38 -16.07 3.85
CA GLY A 66 -9.47 -15.50 4.63
C GLY A 66 -9.32 -14.01 4.93
N GLU A 67 -10.22 -13.50 5.77
CA GLU A 67 -10.28 -12.07 6.10
C GLU A 67 -9.00 -11.58 6.78
N GLY A 68 -8.54 -10.39 6.38
CA GLY A 68 -7.27 -9.80 6.83
C GLY A 68 -6.03 -10.35 6.12
N ASN A 69 -6.17 -11.29 5.18
CA ASN A 69 -5.08 -11.80 4.33
C ASN A 69 -5.35 -11.60 2.83
N LYS A 70 -6.45 -10.94 2.47
CA LYS A 70 -6.83 -10.55 1.12
C LYS A 70 -7.40 -9.13 1.16
N ASN A 71 -7.52 -8.48 0.00
CA ASN A 71 -7.86 -7.06 -0.12
C ASN A 71 -6.97 -6.19 0.77
N LEU A 72 -5.68 -6.52 0.81
CA LEU A 72 -4.72 -5.86 1.70
C LEU A 72 -4.55 -4.41 1.27
N ASP A 73 -4.82 -3.48 2.19
CA ASP A 73 -4.79 -2.03 1.98
C ASP A 73 -3.73 -1.41 2.90
N PHE A 74 -2.84 -0.61 2.31
CA PHE A 74 -1.76 0.06 3.02
C PHE A 74 -2.23 1.34 3.71
N GLY A 75 -3.38 1.90 3.32
CA GLY A 75 -3.92 3.13 3.89
C GLY A 75 -3.00 4.33 3.66
N GLY A 76 -2.31 4.38 2.52
CA GLY A 76 -1.38 5.46 2.17
C GLY A 76 -0.01 5.38 2.86
N LYS A 77 0.26 4.30 3.61
CA LYS A 77 1.50 4.15 4.36
C LYS A 77 2.68 3.81 3.45
N ALA A 78 3.83 4.44 3.73
CA ALA A 78 5.12 4.14 3.13
C ALA A 78 5.81 3.00 3.90
N ILE A 79 5.33 1.78 3.71
CA ILE A 79 5.80 0.56 4.41
C ILE A 79 6.25 -0.51 3.41
N THR A 80 7.03 -1.48 3.88
CA THR A 80 7.35 -2.69 3.11
C THR A 80 6.60 -3.89 3.68
N VAL A 81 5.78 -4.55 2.87
CA VAL A 81 5.26 -5.89 3.17
C VAL A 81 6.11 -6.89 2.40
N GLN A 82 6.77 -7.80 3.11
CA GLN A 82 7.79 -8.67 2.54
C GLN A 82 7.66 -10.10 3.07
N SER A 83 7.74 -11.08 2.17
CA SER A 83 7.97 -12.47 2.54
C SER A 83 9.38 -12.68 3.10
N GLU A 84 9.49 -13.54 4.11
CA GLU A 84 10.76 -13.95 4.69
C GLU A 84 11.63 -14.77 3.73
N ASN A 85 11.04 -15.73 2.99
CA ASN A 85 11.80 -16.69 2.16
C ASN A 85 11.33 -16.74 0.69
N GLY A 86 10.70 -15.67 0.22
CA GLY A 86 10.32 -15.48 -1.17
C GLY A 86 9.01 -16.16 -1.59
N PRO A 87 8.63 -15.97 -2.86
CA PRO A 87 7.26 -16.19 -3.33
C PRO A 87 6.85 -17.66 -3.31
N GLU A 88 7.82 -18.58 -3.43
CA GLU A 88 7.59 -20.03 -3.36
C GLU A 88 7.20 -20.52 -1.95
N LYS A 89 7.42 -19.70 -0.91
CA LYS A 89 7.23 -20.08 0.49
C LYS A 89 6.13 -19.28 1.20
N THR A 90 5.76 -18.13 0.67
CA THR A 90 4.73 -17.27 1.25
C THR A 90 3.65 -16.96 0.21
N ILE A 91 2.47 -17.55 0.41
CA ILE A 91 1.37 -17.55 -0.53
C ILE A 91 0.21 -16.75 0.07
N ILE A 92 -0.28 -15.75 -0.65
CA ILE A 92 -1.56 -15.09 -0.43
C ILE A 92 -2.57 -15.76 -1.36
N ASP A 93 -3.50 -16.52 -0.80
CA ASP A 93 -4.54 -17.23 -1.53
C ASP A 93 -5.90 -16.59 -1.24
N CYS A 94 -6.44 -15.90 -2.25
CA CYS A 94 -7.66 -15.12 -2.15
C CYS A 94 -8.93 -15.99 -2.14
N GLY A 95 -8.81 -17.31 -2.34
CA GLY A 95 -9.90 -18.28 -2.16
C GLY A 95 -11.05 -18.10 -3.16
N GLY A 96 -10.76 -17.58 -4.35
CA GLY A 96 -11.74 -17.29 -5.40
C GLY A 96 -12.64 -16.11 -5.11
N THR A 97 -12.17 -15.14 -4.29
CA THR A 97 -12.92 -13.92 -3.97
C THR A 97 -11.98 -12.75 -3.70
N GLY A 98 -12.37 -11.54 -4.11
CA GLY A 98 -11.57 -10.34 -3.85
C GLY A 98 -10.21 -10.38 -4.52
N ARG A 99 -9.27 -9.57 -4.01
CA ARG A 99 -7.92 -9.34 -4.56
C ARG A 99 -6.84 -9.72 -3.54
N GLY A 100 -5.58 -9.75 -3.94
CA GLY A 100 -4.45 -9.82 -3.02
C GLY A 100 -4.23 -8.47 -2.33
N TYR A 101 -3.95 -7.44 -3.14
CA TYR A 101 -3.69 -6.07 -2.67
C TYR A 101 -4.59 -5.05 -3.37
N TYR A 102 -4.95 -3.99 -2.63
CA TYR A 102 -5.68 -2.84 -3.15
C TYR A 102 -5.02 -1.55 -2.66
N PHE A 103 -4.37 -0.83 -3.58
CA PHE A 103 -3.71 0.45 -3.32
C PHE A 103 -4.57 1.57 -3.88
N HIS A 104 -5.09 2.44 -3.02
CA HIS A 104 -6.07 3.46 -3.41
C HIS A 104 -6.06 4.70 -2.52
N SER A 105 -5.04 4.84 -1.67
CA SER A 105 -4.98 5.83 -0.60
C SER A 105 -3.75 6.75 -0.74
N GLY A 106 -3.24 6.89 -1.96
CA GLY A 106 -2.10 7.77 -2.27
C GLY A 106 -0.75 7.14 -1.98
N GLU A 107 -0.64 5.80 -2.07
CA GLU A 107 0.64 5.12 -1.91
C GLU A 107 1.66 5.56 -2.98
N HIS A 108 2.94 5.60 -2.61
CA HIS A 108 4.04 5.98 -3.51
C HIS A 108 5.05 4.84 -3.63
N ALA A 109 6.15 5.05 -4.36
CA ALA A 109 7.16 4.02 -4.60
C ALA A 109 7.78 3.42 -3.32
N SER A 110 7.68 4.11 -2.17
CA SER A 110 8.08 3.62 -0.84
C SER A 110 7.09 2.65 -0.19
N SER A 111 5.88 2.51 -0.74
CA SER A 111 4.92 1.47 -0.40
C SER A 111 5.27 0.24 -1.24
N VAL A 112 5.86 -0.78 -0.61
CA VAL A 112 6.45 -1.91 -1.32
C VAL A 112 5.79 -3.22 -0.94
N VAL A 113 5.41 -4.01 -1.95
CA VAL A 113 5.04 -5.42 -1.81
C VAL A 113 6.08 -6.29 -2.50
N ARG A 114 6.67 -7.25 -1.76
CA ARG A 114 7.68 -8.14 -2.34
C ARG A 114 7.73 -9.56 -1.82
N GLY A 115 8.07 -10.49 -2.72
CA GLY A 115 8.37 -11.87 -2.36
C GLY A 115 7.15 -12.76 -2.14
N PHE A 116 5.98 -12.44 -2.68
CA PHE A 116 4.76 -13.25 -2.47
C PHE A 116 4.34 -14.00 -3.73
N THR A 117 3.78 -15.20 -3.55
CA THR A 117 2.80 -15.71 -4.52
C THR A 117 1.44 -15.12 -4.20
N ILE A 118 0.78 -14.48 -5.17
CA ILE A 118 -0.57 -13.92 -5.05
C ILE A 118 -1.46 -14.62 -6.07
N LYS A 119 -2.46 -15.36 -5.58
CA LYS A 119 -3.25 -16.23 -6.45
C LYS A 119 -4.71 -16.40 -6.06
N ASN A 120 -5.44 -17.01 -7.00
CA ASN A 120 -6.82 -17.47 -6.84
C ASN A 120 -7.74 -16.34 -6.40
N ASP A 121 -7.57 -15.17 -6.98
CA ASP A 121 -8.51 -14.08 -6.79
C ASP A 121 -9.75 -14.27 -7.69
N LEU A 122 -10.80 -13.48 -7.46
CA LEU A 122 -11.94 -13.41 -8.38
C LEU A 122 -12.69 -12.10 -8.19
N VAL A 123 -12.64 -11.25 -9.20
CA VAL A 123 -13.26 -9.92 -9.21
C VAL A 123 -14.02 -9.71 -10.53
N LEU A 124 -15.28 -10.12 -10.56
CA LEU A 124 -16.13 -10.05 -11.76
C LEU A 124 -17.45 -9.31 -11.47
N GLY A 125 -18.02 -8.64 -12.48
CA GLY A 125 -19.37 -8.06 -12.41
C GLY A 125 -19.43 -6.75 -11.62
N ASN A 126 -20.52 -6.46 -10.90
CA ASN A 126 -20.60 -5.24 -10.08
C ASN A 126 -19.83 -5.40 -8.76
N TYR A 127 -18.54 -5.76 -8.80
CA TYR A 127 -17.72 -5.83 -7.60
C TYR A 127 -17.70 -4.43 -6.96
N PRO A 128 -18.00 -4.29 -5.65
CA PRO A 128 -18.27 -2.98 -5.06
C PRO A 128 -17.13 -1.98 -5.25
N ASN A 129 -17.52 -0.73 -5.57
CA ASN A 129 -16.72 0.50 -5.44
C ASN A 129 -15.34 0.51 -6.12
N THR A 130 -15.10 -0.29 -7.16
CA THR A 130 -13.76 -0.40 -7.78
C THR A 130 -13.83 -0.72 -9.26
N VAL A 131 -12.75 -0.42 -9.98
CA VAL A 131 -12.48 -1.08 -11.27
C VAL A 131 -12.21 -2.56 -10.97
N ASN A 132 -12.87 -3.45 -11.71
CA ASN A 132 -12.79 -4.90 -11.52
C ASN A 132 -11.45 -5.45 -12.02
N SER A 133 -10.37 -5.07 -11.35
CA SER A 133 -9.03 -5.61 -11.55
C SER A 133 -8.70 -6.71 -10.57
N GLY A 134 -7.80 -7.61 -10.97
CA GLY A 134 -7.50 -8.80 -10.21
C GLY A 134 -6.41 -8.62 -9.16
N GLY A 135 -5.41 -9.51 -9.19
CA GLY A 135 -4.58 -9.87 -8.05
C GLY A 135 -4.01 -8.68 -7.28
N ILE A 136 -3.63 -7.62 -8.00
CA ILE A 136 -3.30 -6.32 -7.43
C ILE A 136 -4.05 -5.22 -8.21
N LEU A 137 -4.71 -4.32 -7.49
CA LEU A 137 -5.26 -3.09 -8.06
C LEU A 137 -4.52 -1.87 -7.50
N CYS A 138 -4.03 -1.02 -8.40
CA CYS A 138 -3.51 0.32 -8.10
C CYS A 138 -4.45 1.37 -8.71
N SER A 139 -5.02 2.23 -7.88
CA SER A 139 -5.92 3.31 -8.31
C SER A 139 -5.71 4.61 -7.56
N ASN A 140 -6.42 5.67 -7.94
CA ASN A 140 -6.46 6.95 -7.21
C ASN A 140 -5.08 7.57 -6.95
N ASN A 141 -4.23 7.64 -7.98
CA ASN A 141 -2.85 8.16 -7.90
C ASN A 141 -1.91 7.34 -6.98
N SER A 142 -2.27 6.10 -6.68
CA SER A 142 -1.46 5.20 -5.85
C SER A 142 -0.48 4.43 -6.72
N SER A 143 0.81 4.73 -6.56
CA SER A 143 1.92 4.26 -7.39
C SER A 143 2.96 3.48 -6.56
N PRO A 144 2.59 2.31 -6.00
CA PRO A 144 3.48 1.48 -5.17
C PRO A 144 4.59 0.82 -6.00
N THR A 145 5.56 0.21 -5.30
CA THR A 145 6.52 -0.72 -5.90
C THR A 145 6.04 -2.17 -5.71
N ILE A 146 5.83 -2.89 -6.81
CA ILE A 146 5.46 -4.29 -6.86
C ILE A 146 6.64 -5.08 -7.41
N THR A 147 7.30 -5.90 -6.58
CA THR A 147 8.54 -6.56 -6.99
C THR A 147 8.77 -7.96 -6.47
N ASN A 148 9.43 -8.81 -7.26
CA ASN A 148 9.81 -10.18 -6.87
C ASN A 148 8.61 -11.04 -6.43
N ASN A 149 7.44 -10.84 -7.04
CA ASN A 149 6.24 -11.61 -6.77
C ASN A 149 5.95 -12.62 -7.89
N ILE A 150 5.21 -13.68 -7.55
CA ILE A 150 4.54 -14.56 -8.50
C ILE A 150 3.05 -14.23 -8.44
N ILE A 151 2.51 -13.62 -9.50
CA ILE A 151 1.10 -13.24 -9.59
C ILE A 151 0.45 -14.20 -10.57
N THR A 152 -0.39 -15.11 -10.08
CA THR A 152 -0.85 -16.23 -10.92
C THR A 152 -2.27 -16.69 -10.62
N ASN A 153 -2.95 -17.26 -11.61
CA ASN A 153 -4.31 -17.80 -11.47
C ASN A 153 -5.32 -16.78 -10.92
N ASN A 154 -5.13 -15.51 -11.30
CA ASN A 154 -6.03 -14.43 -10.96
C ASN A 154 -6.99 -14.15 -12.13
N ARG A 155 -8.25 -13.82 -11.81
CA ARG A 155 -9.33 -13.60 -12.76
C ARG A 155 -10.16 -12.38 -12.38
N ALA A 156 -10.23 -11.44 -13.31
CA ALA A 156 -11.06 -10.25 -13.16
C ALA A 156 -11.72 -9.82 -14.47
N ASP A 157 -12.47 -8.71 -14.49
CA ASP A 157 -12.99 -8.18 -15.76
C ASP A 157 -11.88 -7.46 -16.54
N ARG A 158 -10.97 -6.78 -15.85
CA ARG A 158 -9.81 -6.09 -16.41
C ARG A 158 -8.55 -6.45 -15.62
N GLY A 159 -7.34 -6.28 -16.17
CA GLY A 159 -6.09 -6.39 -15.39
C GLY A 159 -6.03 -7.64 -14.50
N GLY A 160 -6.16 -8.82 -15.10
CA GLY A 160 -6.38 -10.08 -14.37
C GLY A 160 -5.31 -10.35 -13.31
N GLY A 161 -4.05 -10.04 -13.59
CA GLY A 161 -2.97 -10.07 -12.60
C GLY A 161 -2.81 -8.73 -11.87
N ILE A 162 -2.58 -7.65 -12.63
CA ILE A 162 -2.42 -6.30 -12.09
C ILE A 162 -3.27 -5.33 -12.90
N GLY A 163 -4.06 -4.48 -12.24
CA GLY A 163 -4.72 -3.33 -12.85
C GLY A 163 -4.16 -2.01 -12.34
N CYS A 164 -3.88 -1.08 -13.24
CA CYS A 164 -3.43 0.28 -12.92
C CYS A 164 -4.43 1.28 -13.54
N VAL A 165 -5.05 2.12 -12.71
CA VAL A 165 -6.08 3.07 -13.13
C VAL A 165 -5.77 4.43 -12.54
N ASN A 166 -5.36 5.40 -13.38
CA ASN A 166 -4.85 6.69 -12.93
C ASN A 166 -3.75 6.53 -11.86
N SER A 167 -2.82 5.60 -12.11
CA SER A 167 -1.78 5.18 -11.17
C SER A 167 -0.55 4.68 -11.93
N SER A 168 0.65 4.99 -11.47
CA SER A 168 1.89 4.64 -12.18
C SER A 168 2.84 3.80 -11.31
N PRO A 169 2.45 2.59 -10.89
CA PRO A 169 3.29 1.72 -10.08
C PRO A 169 4.59 1.32 -10.80
N ILE A 170 5.60 0.98 -9.99
CA ILE A 170 6.82 0.33 -10.46
C ILE A 170 6.64 -1.17 -10.36
N ILE A 171 6.55 -1.85 -11.49
CA ILE A 171 6.34 -3.30 -11.59
C ILE A 171 7.65 -3.91 -12.09
N ILE A 172 8.40 -4.58 -11.21
CA ILE A 172 9.74 -5.05 -11.54
C ILE A 172 10.07 -6.44 -10.99
N ASN A 173 10.68 -7.29 -11.81
CA ASN A 173 11.11 -8.65 -11.43
C ASN A 173 9.97 -9.55 -10.95
N ASN A 174 8.76 -9.40 -11.50
CA ASN A 174 7.64 -10.28 -11.18
C ASN A 174 7.47 -11.37 -12.25
N THR A 175 6.93 -12.51 -11.84
CA THR A 175 6.36 -13.51 -12.75
C THR A 175 4.85 -13.36 -12.74
N ILE A 176 4.26 -13.02 -13.89
CA ILE A 176 2.83 -12.78 -14.05
C ILE A 176 2.31 -13.78 -15.07
N SER A 177 1.67 -14.84 -14.60
CA SER A 177 1.30 -15.98 -15.45
C SER A 177 -0.08 -16.51 -15.17
N GLN A 178 -0.73 -17.16 -16.14
CA GLN A 178 -2.03 -17.83 -15.94
C GLN A 178 -3.12 -16.91 -15.36
N ASN A 179 -2.98 -15.60 -15.54
CA ASN A 179 -4.00 -14.64 -15.18
C ASN A 179 -4.91 -14.39 -16.39
N SER A 180 -6.19 -14.12 -16.12
CA SER A 180 -7.21 -13.95 -17.15
C SER A 180 -8.10 -12.75 -16.87
N ALA A 181 -8.53 -12.08 -17.93
CA ALA A 181 -9.47 -10.98 -17.86
C ALA A 181 -10.64 -11.25 -18.81
N LYS A 182 -11.86 -10.86 -18.42
CA LYS A 182 -13.04 -10.96 -19.30
C LYS A 182 -12.99 -9.96 -20.45
N GLU A 183 -12.51 -8.75 -20.18
CA GLU A 183 -12.50 -7.62 -21.10
C GLU A 183 -11.09 -7.34 -21.63
N VAL A 184 -10.17 -6.90 -20.77
CA VAL A 184 -8.85 -6.38 -21.18
C VAL A 184 -7.75 -6.79 -20.20
N GLY A 185 -6.56 -7.10 -20.74
CA GLY A 185 -5.32 -7.19 -19.96
C GLY A 185 -5.29 -8.37 -18.98
N GLY A 186 -5.28 -9.61 -19.49
CA GLY A 186 -5.24 -10.80 -18.63
C GLY A 186 -4.05 -10.83 -17.66
N GLY A 187 -2.90 -10.28 -18.07
CA GLY A 187 -1.72 -10.11 -17.20
C GLY A 187 -1.72 -8.78 -16.47
N ILE A 188 -1.45 -7.70 -17.21
CA ILE A 188 -1.45 -6.32 -16.71
C ILE A 188 -2.42 -5.51 -17.57
N ASP A 189 -3.19 -4.64 -16.94
CA ASP A 189 -3.93 -3.56 -17.58
C ASP A 189 -3.45 -2.21 -17.01
N CYS A 190 -3.21 -1.24 -17.88
CA CYS A 190 -2.79 0.11 -17.52
C CYS A 190 -3.68 1.10 -18.28
N ASP A 191 -4.67 1.64 -17.59
CA ASP A 191 -5.68 2.55 -18.15
C ASP A 191 -5.51 3.97 -17.59
N GLU A 192 -6.11 4.95 -18.26
CA GLU A 192 -6.30 6.34 -17.78
C GLU A 192 -5.03 7.02 -17.26
N ASN A 193 -4.18 7.56 -18.15
CA ASN A 193 -2.97 8.33 -17.79
C ASN A 193 -1.96 7.58 -16.88
N SER A 194 -1.97 6.25 -16.89
CA SER A 194 -1.02 5.43 -16.16
C SER A 194 0.29 5.26 -16.94
N PHE A 195 1.41 5.66 -16.34
CA PHE A 195 2.76 5.55 -16.93
C PHE A 195 3.62 4.57 -16.12
N SER A 196 3.10 3.36 -15.92
CA SER A 196 3.76 2.32 -15.13
C SER A 196 5.13 1.95 -15.69
N VAL A 197 6.12 1.79 -14.81
CA VAL A 197 7.45 1.28 -15.18
C VAL A 197 7.41 -0.24 -15.08
N ILE A 198 7.46 -0.93 -16.23
CA ILE A 198 7.36 -2.40 -16.32
C ILE A 198 8.70 -2.96 -16.80
N ASN A 199 9.55 -3.41 -15.87
CA ASN A 199 10.91 -3.87 -16.18
C ASN A 199 11.15 -5.31 -15.69
N ASN A 200 11.86 -6.12 -16.49
CA ASN A 200 12.30 -7.46 -16.11
C ASN A 200 11.18 -8.39 -15.59
N ASN A 201 9.95 -8.23 -16.09
CA ASN A 201 8.85 -9.12 -15.72
C ASN A 201 8.72 -10.25 -16.74
N LEU A 202 8.51 -11.47 -16.26
CA LEU A 202 8.08 -12.58 -17.10
C LEU A 202 6.55 -12.58 -17.14
N ILE A 203 5.97 -12.15 -18.27
CA ILE A 203 4.52 -12.06 -18.44
C ILE A 203 4.07 -13.16 -19.42
N ASN A 204 3.46 -14.22 -18.88
CA ASN A 204 2.90 -15.33 -19.64
C ASN A 204 1.41 -15.50 -19.30
N SER A 205 0.62 -14.49 -19.66
CA SER A 205 -0.83 -14.44 -19.47
C SER A 205 -1.54 -14.36 -20.82
N ILE A 206 -2.83 -14.71 -20.86
CA ILE A 206 -3.66 -14.52 -22.05
C ILE A 206 -3.89 -13.02 -22.24
N LEU A 207 -3.06 -12.37 -23.06
CA LEU A 207 -3.20 -10.96 -23.43
C LEU A 207 -4.37 -10.85 -24.43
N ARG A 208 -5.58 -10.55 -23.95
CA ARG A 208 -6.60 -9.92 -24.80
C ARG A 208 -6.55 -8.41 -24.56
N GLY A 209 -6.27 -7.66 -25.63
CA GLY A 209 -6.40 -6.20 -25.67
C GLY A 209 -5.10 -5.40 -25.53
N ASN A 210 -4.18 -5.52 -26.47
CA ASN A 210 -3.55 -4.32 -27.02
C ASN A 210 -4.47 -3.89 -28.16
N TYR A 211 -5.41 -2.97 -27.91
CA TYR A 211 -6.08 -2.29 -29.00
C TYR A 211 -5.26 -1.03 -29.28
N ASP A 212 -4.44 -1.09 -30.33
CA ASP A 212 -4.19 0.11 -31.14
C ASP A 212 -5.53 0.46 -31.79
N THR A 213 -6.21 1.49 -31.30
CA THR A 213 -7.14 2.33 -32.09
C THR A 213 -7.08 3.76 -31.58
#